data_AF-A0A819GIE6-F1
#
_entry.id   AF-A0A819GIE6-F1
#
_cell.length_a   1.000
_cell.length_b   1.000
_cell.length_c   1.000
_cell.angle_alpha   90.00
_cell.angle_beta   90.00
_cell.angle_gamma   90.00
#
_symmetry.space_group_name_H-M   'P 1'
#
loop_
_entity.id
_entity.type
_entity.pdbx_description
1 polymer ?
#
loop_
_entity_poly.entity_id
_entity_poly.type
_entity_poly.pdbx_seq_one_letter_code
_entity_poly.pdbx_strand_id
1 'polypeptide(L)' 'MTTNILLSFTDLPLLVQEKIIKSFSYTELSRLRSISKHFHRLCSEQLNQGYFQLEVIIHDLQKQIKTKLPRRESERHK' A
#
# COMPACT_ATOMS: atom_id res chain seq x y z
N MET A 1 -0.24 -43.16 6.05
CA MET A 1 0.38 -42.59 4.82
C MET A 1 0.13 -41.09 4.84
N THR A 2 1.11 -40.30 5.24
CA THR A 2 1.00 -38.83 5.26
C THR A 2 1.13 -38.31 3.84
N THR A 3 0.03 -37.84 3.25
CA THR A 3 0.06 -37.09 2.00
C THR A 3 0.81 -35.79 2.26
N ASN A 4 2.02 -35.66 1.70
CA ASN A 4 2.72 -34.37 1.67
C ASN A 4 1.87 -33.40 0.83
N ILE A 5 1.09 -32.57 1.49
CA ILE A 5 0.35 -31.49 0.84
C ILE A 5 1.40 -30.42 0.52
N LEU A 6 1.75 -30.30 -0.76
CA LEU A 6 2.55 -29.18 -1.26
C LEU A 6 1.68 -27.92 -1.20
N LEU A 7 1.83 -27.15 -0.12
CA LEU A 7 1.20 -25.84 0.01
C LEU A 7 1.99 -24.82 -0.81
N SER A 8 1.34 -24.15 -1.75
CA SER A 8 1.95 -23.06 -2.51
C SER A 8 1.86 -21.75 -1.72
N PHE A 9 2.78 -20.81 -2.00
CA PHE A 9 2.75 -19.49 -1.38
C PHE A 9 1.43 -18.75 -1.61
N THR A 10 0.82 -18.93 -2.78
CA THR A 10 -0.46 -18.31 -3.15
C THR A 10 -1.65 -18.87 -2.37
N ASP A 11 -1.52 -20.05 -1.77
CA ASP A 11 -2.56 -20.66 -0.94
C ASP A 11 -2.61 -20.04 0.47
N LEU A 12 -1.57 -19.30 0.87
CA LEU A 12 -1.55 -18.58 2.14
C LEU A 12 -2.55 -17.41 2.10
N PRO A 13 -3.20 -17.06 3.22
CA PRO A 13 -3.97 -15.82 3.30
C PRO A 13 -3.12 -14.59 2.97
N LEU A 14 -3.72 -13.60 2.29
CA LEU A 14 -3.02 -12.38 1.85
C LEU A 14 -2.24 -11.70 2.98
N LEU A 15 -2.84 -11.57 4.16
CA LEU A 15 -2.20 -10.97 5.34
C LEU A 15 -0.89 -11.69 5.73
N VAL A 16 -0.86 -13.01 5.62
CA VAL A 16 0.34 -13.82 5.92
C VAL A 16 1.40 -13.57 4.87
N GLN A 17 1.00 -13.56 3.59
CA GLN A 17 1.90 -13.24 2.47
C GLN A 17 2.52 -11.86 2.64
N GLU A 18 1.71 -10.83 2.90
CA GLU A 18 2.18 -9.46 3.16
C GLU A 18 3.16 -9.38 4.33
N LYS A 19 2.88 -10.09 5.42
CA LYS A 19 3.75 -10.11 6.60
C LYS A 19 5.11 -10.77 6.29
N ILE A 20 5.12 -11.80 5.47
CA ILE A 20 6.35 -12.41 4.95
C ILE A 20 7.09 -11.44 4.04
N ILE A 21 6.41 -10.81 3.08
CA ILE A 21 7.03 -9.83 2.17
C ILE A 21 7.63 -8.65 2.96
N LYS A 22 6.98 -8.20 4.04
CA LYS A 22 7.46 -7.09 4.87
C LYS A 22 8.77 -7.36 5.61
N SER A 23 9.19 -8.62 5.78
CA SER A 23 10.48 -8.92 6.42
C SER A 23 11.68 -8.75 5.49
N PHE A 24 11.47 -8.53 4.19
CA PHE A 24 12.54 -8.34 3.22
C PHE A 24 12.96 -6.87 3.10
N SER A 25 14.23 -6.64 2.79
CA SER A 25 14.78 -5.32 2.49
C SER A 25 14.30 -4.80 1.12
N TYR A 26 14.42 -3.49 0.91
CA TYR A 26 14.02 -2.84 -0.34
C TYR A 26 14.66 -3.47 -1.59
N THR A 27 15.95 -3.84 -1.50
CA THR A 27 16.68 -4.44 -2.64
C THR A 27 16.22 -5.86 -2.94
N GLU A 28 15.81 -6.62 -1.93
CA GLU A 28 15.23 -7.95 -2.06
C GLU A 28 13.83 -7.87 -2.66
N LEU A 29 12.97 -6.98 -2.14
CA LEU A 29 11.64 -6.71 -2.68
C LEU A 29 11.69 -6.34 -4.17
N SER A 30 12.64 -5.47 -4.55
CA SER A 30 12.81 -5.08 -5.95
C SER A 30 13.10 -6.28 -6.85
N ARG A 31 13.92 -7.25 -6.39
CA ARG A 31 14.25 -8.48 -7.11
C ARG A 31 13.09 -9.46 -7.15
N LEU A 32 12.35 -9.63 -6.03
CA LEU A 32 11.20 -10.53 -5.94
C LEU A 32 10.09 -10.18 -6.94
N ARG A 33 9.95 -8.90 -7.32
CA ARG A 33 8.98 -8.46 -8.34
C ARG A 33 9.09 -9.18 -9.69
N SER A 34 10.26 -9.67 -10.05
CA SER A 34 10.48 -10.35 -11.34
C SER A 34 10.06 -11.82 -11.35
N ILE A 35 9.72 -12.40 -10.19
CA ILE A 35 9.41 -13.83 -10.09
C ILE A 35 8.04 -14.16 -10.69
N SER A 36 7.02 -13.37 -10.37
CA SER A 36 5.66 -13.56 -10.89
C SER A 36 4.84 -12.28 -10.81
N LYS A 37 3.72 -12.24 -11.53
CA LYS A 37 2.75 -11.13 -11.45
C LYS A 37 2.21 -10.91 -10.03
N HIS A 38 2.09 -11.99 -9.25
CA HIS A 38 1.62 -11.92 -7.87
C HIS A 38 2.66 -11.27 -6.95
N PHE A 39 3.93 -11.67 -7.06
CA PHE A 39 5.03 -11.03 -6.34
C PHE A 39 5.24 -9.58 -6.79
N HIS A 40 5.08 -9.30 -8.09
CA HIS A 40 5.13 -7.94 -8.61
C HIS A 40 4.14 -7.02 -7.91
N ARG A 41 2.89 -7.46 -7.76
CA ARG A 41 1.84 -6.70 -7.07
C ARG A 41 2.18 -6.49 -5.59
N LEU A 42 2.42 -7.57 -4.84
CA LEU A 42 2.69 -7.51 -3.40
C LEU A 42 3.89 -6.63 -3.06
N CYS A 43 5.00 -6.81 -3.79
CA CYS A 43 6.21 -6.04 -3.54
C CYS A 43 6.02 -4.58 -3.96
N SER A 44 5.27 -4.29 -5.03
CA SER A 44 5.00 -2.90 -5.43
C SER A 44 4.14 -2.16 -4.40
N GLU A 45 3.16 -2.82 -3.80
CA GLU A 45 2.37 -2.25 -2.70
C GLU A 45 3.26 -1.92 -1.49
N GLN A 46 4.17 -2.83 -1.12
CA GLN A 46 5.11 -2.59 -0.02
C GLN A 46 6.12 -1.48 -0.32
N LEU A 47 6.70 -1.45 -1.52
CA LEU A 47 7.65 -0.42 -1.94
C LEU A 47 7.00 0.98 -1.98
N ASN A 48 5.70 1.05 -2.30
CA ASN A 48 4.93 2.29 -2.36
C ASN A 48 4.21 2.62 -1.05
N GLN A 49 4.35 1.81 0.01
CA GLN A 49 3.61 2.01 1.26
C GLN A 49 3.84 3.41 1.87
N GLY A 50 5.08 3.89 1.87
CA GLY A 50 5.41 5.22 2.37
C GLY A 50 4.76 6.33 1.54
N TYR A 51 4.69 6.15 0.21
CA TYR A 51 4.00 7.08 -0.68
C TYR A 51 2.50 7.15 -0.36
N PHE A 52 1.82 6.01 -0.24
CA PHE A 52 0.40 5.97 0.09
C PHE A 52 0.10 6.58 1.48
N GLN A 53 0.97 6.34 2.46
CA GLN A 53 0.86 6.99 3.77
C GLN A 53 0.97 8.52 3.67
N LEU A 54 1.92 9.02 2.88
CA LEU A 54 2.07 10.45 2.64
C LEU A 54 0.88 11.04 1.89
N GLU A 55 0.33 10.34 0.89
CA GLU A 55 -0.88 10.80 0.19
C GLU A 55 -2.07 11.01 1.13
N VAL A 56 -2.30 10.06 2.05
CA VAL A 56 -3.36 10.17 3.07
C VAL A 56 -3.14 11.40 3.94
N ILE A 57 -1.91 11.60 4.43
CA ILE A 57 -1.56 12.76 5.27
C ILE A 57 -1.78 14.07 4.52
N ILE A 58 -1.28 14.17 3.28
CA ILE A 58 -1.42 15.38 2.45
C ILE A 58 -2.88 15.70 2.20
N HIS A 59 -3.70 14.69 1.90
CA HIS A 59 -5.13 14.87 1.68
C HIS A 59 -5.84 15.45 2.93
N ASP A 60 -5.51 14.95 4.12
CA ASP A 60 -6.10 15.46 5.36
C ASP A 60 -5.61 16.88 5.68
N LEU A 61 -4.33 17.18 5.44
CA LEU A 61 -3.81 18.54 5.55
C LEU A 61 -4.52 19.49 4.58
N GLN A 62 -4.75 19.08 3.33
CA GLN A 62 -5.48 19.87 2.35
C GLN A 62 -6.92 20.15 2.81
N LYS A 63 -7.61 19.18 3.39
CA LYS A 63 -8.94 19.39 3.99
C LYS A 63 -8.89 20.44 5.09
N GLN A 64 -7.94 20.34 6.02
CA GLN A 64 -7.79 21.29 7.13
C GLN A 64 -7.44 22.71 6.66
N ILE A 65 -6.62 22.83 5.61
CA ILE A 65 -6.30 24.13 5.01
C ILE A 65 -7.57 24.73 4.39
N LYS A 66 -8.32 23.92 3.62
CA LYS A 66 -9.56 24.38 2.97
C LYS A 66 -10.59 24.89 3.97
N THR A 67 -10.70 24.31 5.18
CA THR A 67 -11.61 24.82 6.21
C THR A 67 -11.20 26.17 6.78
N LYS A 68 -9.92 26.56 6.67
CA LYS A 68 -9.41 27.86 7.11
C LYS A 68 -9.51 28.93 6.04
N LEU A 69 -9.83 28.56 4.79
CA LEU A 69 -9.97 29.54 3.72
C LEU A 69 -11.25 30.36 3.95
N PRO A 70 -11.21 31.68 3.69
CA PRO A 70 -12.42 32.48 3.71
C PRO A 70 -13.42 31.95 2.68
N ARG A 71 -14.72 32.02 3.01
CA ARG A 71 -15.80 31.76 2.05
C ARG A 71 -15.58 32.54 0.77
N ARG A 72 -15.94 31.95 -0.38
CA ARG A 72 -15.84 32.63 -1.68
C ARG A 72 -16.72 33.88 -1.65
N GLU A 73 -16.30 34.95 -2.33
CA GLU A 73 -17.01 36.23 -2.31
C GLU A 73 -18.49 36.10 -2.75
N SER A 74 -18.75 35.22 -3.72
CA SER A 74 -20.10 34.85 -4.18
C SER A 74 -20.98 34.12 -3.14
N GLU A 75 -20.38 33.55 -2.09
CA GLU A 75 -21.04 32.91 -0.94
C GLU A 75 -21.16 33.86 0.26
N ARG A 76 -20.44 34.99 0.25
CA ARG A 76 -20.57 36.06 1.25
C ARG A 76 -21.70 37.03 0.93
N HIS A 77 -21.99 37.22 -0.36
CA HIS A 77 -23.03 38.15 -0.85
C HIS A 77 -24.38 37.49 -1.16
N LYS A 78 -24.58 36.24 -0.72
CA LYS A 78 -25.88 35.54 -0.70
C LYS A 78 -26.29 35.33 0.74
#